data_AF-A0A5C7LMM0-F1
#
_entry.id   AF-A0A5C7LMM0-F1
#
_cell.length_a   1.000
_cell.length_b   1.000
_cell.length_c   1.000
_cell.angle_alpha   90.00
_cell.angle_beta   90.00
_cell.angle_gamma   90.00
#
_symmetry.space_group_name_H-M   'P 1'
#
loop_
_entity.id
_entity.type
_entity.pdbx_description
1 polymer ?
#
loop_
_entity_poly.entity_id
_entity_poly.type
_entity_poly.pdbx_seq_one_letter_code
_entity_poly.pdbx_strand_id
1 'polypeptide(L)'
;MQYPDPGYNHTPAYQISGIPYVTSSTAAAGQPIQLNFPYVTKFVTVAATGGATTIAFTSNGLLGNNKFTVPSGQTLTLEVRVKKMWVTGSTFSVAAGLTGIPTASIPNLTSSFAFSSSDPYFTGSNAYSNVIVYDGVG
;
A
#
# COMPACT_ATOMS: atom_id res chain seq x y z
N MET A 1 3.20 -29.91 14.71
CA MET A 1 2.07 -29.73 13.77
C MET A 1 2.26 -28.38 13.11
N GLN A 2 2.45 -28.32 11.79
CA GLN A 2 2.57 -27.08 11.04
C GLN A 2 1.19 -26.74 10.48
N TYR A 3 0.58 -25.65 10.96
CA TYR A 3 -0.65 -25.15 10.37
C TYR A 3 -0.31 -24.44 9.05
N PRO A 4 -1.12 -24.61 7.99
CA PRO A 4 -0.88 -23.91 6.73
C PRO A 4 -1.06 -22.40 6.94
N ASP A 5 -0.11 -21.62 6.44
CA ASP A 5 -0.15 -20.17 6.55
C ASP A 5 -1.33 -19.59 5.75
N PRO A 6 -2.02 -18.56 6.26
CA PRO A 6 -3.15 -17.97 5.54
C PRO A 6 -2.67 -17.28 4.25
N GLY A 7 -3.32 -17.60 3.13
CA GLY A 7 -3.02 -16.98 1.84
C GLY A 7 -3.52 -15.53 1.72
N TYR A 8 -3.07 -14.82 0.69
CA TYR A 8 -3.44 -13.43 0.42
C TYR A 8 -4.96 -13.19 0.33
N ASN A 9 -5.71 -14.15 -0.22
CA ASN A 9 -7.16 -14.08 -0.40
C ASN A 9 -7.96 -14.49 0.85
N HIS A 10 -7.32 -14.65 2.02
CA HIS A 10 -7.97 -15.02 3.26
C HIS A 10 -8.73 -13.85 3.91
N THR A 11 -9.97 -13.61 3.48
CA THR A 11 -10.84 -12.51 3.94
C THR A 11 -11.00 -12.39 5.47
N PRO A 12 -11.16 -13.47 6.25
CA PRO A 12 -11.33 -13.38 7.70
C PRO A 12 -10.18 -12.64 8.41
N ALA A 13 -8.95 -12.75 7.90
CA ALA A 13 -7.79 -12.04 8.48
C ALA A 13 -7.92 -10.51 8.43
N TYR A 14 -8.75 -9.98 7.54
CA TYR A 14 -9.04 -8.55 7.41
C TYR A 14 -10.29 -8.13 8.17
N GLN A 15 -11.14 -9.06 8.62
CA GLN A 15 -12.33 -8.76 9.40
C GLN A 15 -12.03 -8.65 10.90
N ILE A 16 -11.06 -9.42 11.40
CA ILE A 16 -10.61 -9.35 12.79
C ILE A 16 -9.78 -8.08 13.09
N SER A 17 -9.53 -7.83 14.37
CA SER A 17 -8.62 -6.76 14.80
C SER A 17 -7.19 -7.05 14.30
N GLY A 18 -6.51 -6.02 13.83
CA GLY A 18 -5.13 -6.12 13.38
C GLY A 18 -4.16 -6.12 14.56
N ILE A 19 -3.00 -6.74 14.36
CA ILE A 19 -1.85 -6.62 15.26
C ILE A 19 -1.33 -5.17 15.18
N PRO A 20 -1.20 -4.46 16.30
CA PRO A 20 -0.79 -3.05 16.27
C PRO A 20 0.67 -2.92 15.82
N TYR A 21 0.91 -1.98 14.93
CA TYR A 21 2.24 -1.56 14.49
C TYR A 21 2.30 -0.05 14.46
N VAL A 22 3.33 0.55 15.05
CA VAL A 22 3.53 2.01 15.05
C VAL A 22 4.99 2.33 14.77
N THR A 23 5.23 3.31 13.92
CA THR A 23 6.55 3.87 13.64
C THR A 23 6.45 5.37 13.37
N SER A 24 7.51 6.11 13.63
CA SER A 24 7.61 7.54 13.33
C SER A 24 8.98 7.86 12.77
N SER A 25 9.05 8.78 11.82
CA SER A 25 10.31 9.20 11.21
C SER A 25 10.17 10.57 10.57
N THR A 26 11.28 11.10 10.08
CA THR A 26 11.33 12.33 9.30
C THR A 26 11.90 12.01 7.93
N ALA A 27 11.10 12.21 6.87
CA ALA A 27 11.55 12.06 5.50
C ALA A 27 11.70 13.44 4.85
N ALA A 28 12.91 13.83 4.49
CA ALA A 28 13.13 15.09 3.78
C ALA A 28 12.38 15.09 2.43
N ALA A 29 11.90 16.26 2.01
CA ALA A 29 11.24 16.43 0.72
C ALA A 29 12.16 15.97 -0.42
N GLY A 30 11.65 15.10 -1.29
CA GLY A 30 12.42 14.52 -2.41
C GLY A 30 13.34 13.36 -2.02
N GLN A 31 13.48 13.04 -0.74
CA GLN A 31 14.25 11.90 -0.23
C GLN A 31 13.30 10.89 0.44
N PRO A 32 12.73 9.95 -0.33
CA PRO A 32 11.73 9.04 0.21
C PRO A 32 12.30 7.95 1.10
N ILE A 33 11.57 7.65 2.17
CA ILE A 33 11.83 6.52 3.07
C ILE A 33 10.87 5.39 2.69
N GLN A 34 11.39 4.16 2.61
CA GLN A 34 10.59 2.95 2.47
C GLN A 34 10.28 2.37 3.86
N LEU A 35 8.99 2.18 4.15
CA LEU A 35 8.51 1.46 5.32
C LEU A 35 8.18 0.02 4.91
N ASN A 36 8.80 -0.94 5.59
CA ASN A 36 8.54 -2.36 5.41
C ASN A 36 7.72 -2.89 6.57
N PHE A 37 6.55 -3.45 6.28
CA PHE A 37 5.71 -4.10 7.29
C PHE A 37 6.09 -5.58 7.40
N PRO A 38 6.13 -6.16 8.61
CA PRO A 38 6.48 -7.57 8.78
C PRO A 38 5.38 -8.52 8.28
N TYR A 39 4.12 -8.06 8.29
CA TYR A 39 2.96 -8.76 7.75
C TYR A 39 2.14 -7.81 6.87
N VAL A 40 1.19 -8.39 6.12
CA VAL A 40 0.26 -7.62 5.30
C VAL A 40 -0.61 -6.73 6.16
N THR A 41 -0.77 -5.47 5.78
CA THR A 41 -1.64 -4.51 6.47
C THR A 41 -3.12 -4.77 6.16
N LYS A 42 -3.99 -4.52 7.14
CA LYS A 42 -5.44 -4.34 6.99
C LYS A 42 -5.77 -2.87 6.75
N PHE A 43 -5.14 -2.00 7.52
CA PHE A 43 -5.24 -0.56 7.39
C PHE A 43 -3.92 0.10 7.72
N VAL A 44 -3.74 1.32 7.23
CA VAL A 44 -2.62 2.20 7.52
C VAL A 44 -3.17 3.59 7.81
N THR A 45 -2.76 4.15 8.93
CA THR A 45 -3.02 5.52 9.35
C THR A 45 -1.72 6.30 9.36
N VAL A 46 -1.70 7.45 8.69
CA VAL A 46 -0.54 8.34 8.57
C VAL A 46 -0.90 9.69 9.16
N ALA A 47 -0.14 10.13 10.16
CA ALA A 47 -0.25 11.45 10.75
C ALA A 47 0.95 12.31 10.32
N ALA A 48 0.67 13.47 9.74
CA ALA A 48 1.68 14.42 9.29
C ALA A 48 1.97 15.44 10.41
N THR A 49 3.02 15.22 11.19
CA THR A 49 3.26 15.98 12.43
C THR A 49 4.20 17.17 12.27
N GLY A 50 5.14 17.11 11.32
CA GLY A 50 6.11 18.19 11.08
C GLY A 50 5.87 19.05 9.85
N GLY A 51 4.88 18.71 9.02
CA GLY A 51 4.66 19.35 7.72
C GLY A 51 3.89 18.46 6.76
N ALA A 52 3.55 18.98 5.58
CA ALA A 52 2.89 18.19 4.55
C ALA A 52 3.73 16.95 4.19
N THR A 53 3.09 15.79 4.18
CA THR A 53 3.74 14.49 3.98
C THR A 53 3.04 13.76 2.85
N THR A 54 3.80 13.33 1.86
CA THR A 54 3.30 12.58 0.70
C THR A 54 3.63 11.10 0.85
N ILE A 55 2.64 10.26 0.57
CA ILE A 55 2.72 8.81 0.62
C ILE A 55 2.44 8.18 -0.74
N ALA A 56 3.03 7.01 -1.00
CA ALA A 56 2.71 6.17 -2.14
C ALA A 56 2.96 4.68 -1.83
N PHE A 57 2.36 3.79 -2.61
CA PHE A 57 2.53 2.34 -2.46
C PHE A 57 3.59 1.74 -3.39
N THR A 58 4.26 2.57 -4.20
CA THR A 58 5.42 2.22 -5.01
C THR A 58 6.38 3.40 -5.08
N SER A 59 7.67 3.13 -5.30
CA SER A 59 8.66 4.20 -5.50
C SER A 59 8.32 5.09 -6.70
N ASN A 60 7.87 4.48 -7.81
CA ASN A 60 7.49 5.21 -9.02
C ASN A 60 6.22 6.04 -8.81
N GLY A 61 5.27 5.57 -7.99
CA GLY A 61 4.06 6.33 -7.66
C GLY A 61 4.39 7.64 -6.95
N LEU A 62 5.41 7.62 -6.09
CA LEU A 62 5.87 8.82 -5.38
C LEU A 62 6.54 9.86 -6.30
N LEU A 63 7.30 9.39 -7.30
CA LEU A 63 7.91 10.24 -8.32
C LEU A 63 6.89 10.78 -9.32
N GLY A 64 5.89 9.97 -9.68
CA GLY A 64 4.80 10.33 -10.58
C GLY A 64 3.59 10.94 -9.86
N ASN A 65 2.39 10.58 -10.32
CA ASN A 65 1.11 11.14 -9.85
C ASN A 65 0.31 10.19 -8.93
N ASN A 66 0.71 8.92 -8.81
CA ASN A 66 0.00 7.94 -7.98
C ASN A 66 0.49 8.00 -6.52
N LYS A 67 0.18 9.14 -5.89
CA LYS A 67 0.56 9.50 -4.53
C LYS A 67 -0.52 10.33 -3.87
N PHE A 68 -0.50 10.36 -2.55
CA PHE A 68 -1.43 11.16 -1.75
C PHE A 68 -0.67 12.04 -0.79
N THR A 69 -1.03 13.32 -0.70
CA THR A 69 -0.40 14.27 0.24
C THR A 69 -1.33 14.52 1.42
N VAL A 70 -0.85 14.18 2.60
CA VAL A 70 -1.44 14.51 3.89
C VAL A 70 -0.98 15.91 4.29
N PRO A 71 -1.88 16.90 4.42
CA PRO A 71 -1.50 18.24 4.88
C PRO A 71 -0.93 18.22 6.30
N SER A 72 -0.17 19.25 6.66
CA SER A 72 0.41 19.36 8.01
C SER A 72 -0.68 19.35 9.09
N GLY A 73 -0.43 18.64 10.19
CA GLY A 73 -1.36 18.49 11.31
C GLY A 73 -2.55 17.56 11.04
N GLN A 74 -2.67 17.02 9.82
CA GLN A 74 -3.76 16.13 9.45
C GLN A 74 -3.35 14.65 9.60
N THR A 75 -4.38 13.81 9.69
CA THR A 75 -4.25 12.36 9.69
C THR A 75 -5.08 11.77 8.54
N LEU A 76 -4.52 10.77 7.87
CA LEU A 76 -5.17 9.99 6.83
C LEU A 76 -5.22 8.53 7.24
N THR A 77 -6.38 7.89 7.13
CA THR A 77 -6.52 6.43 7.30
C THR A 77 -6.95 5.80 5.98
N LEU A 78 -6.26 4.73 5.58
CA LEU A 78 -6.50 3.96 4.37
C LEU A 78 -6.67 2.49 4.72
N GLU A 79 -7.76 1.87 4.25
CA GLU A 79 -7.98 0.43 4.34
C GLU A 79 -7.36 -0.26 3.13
N VAL A 80 -6.05 -0.55 3.22
CA VAL A 80 -5.26 -1.07 2.11
C VAL A 80 -4.41 -2.26 2.55
N ARG A 81 -4.19 -3.18 1.60
CA ARG A 81 -3.40 -4.41 1.80
C ARG A 81 -2.03 -4.23 1.17
N VAL A 82 -1.06 -3.79 1.96
CA VAL A 82 0.30 -3.55 1.49
C VAL A 82 1.35 -4.16 2.43
N LYS A 83 2.47 -4.58 1.84
CA LYS A 83 3.67 -5.02 2.57
C LYS A 83 4.72 -3.93 2.73
N LYS A 84 4.59 -2.84 1.97
CA LYS A 84 5.49 -1.69 2.01
C LYS A 84 4.79 -0.41 1.55
N MET A 85 5.30 0.73 2.03
CA MET A 85 4.85 2.08 1.65
C MET A 85 6.07 3.00 1.56
N TRP A 86 5.99 4.03 0.71
CA TRP A 86 7.00 5.07 0.58
C TRP A 86 6.45 6.38 1.09
N VAL A 87 7.27 7.14 1.81
CA VAL A 87 6.90 8.41 2.45
C VAL A 87 7.98 9.47 2.22
N THR A 88 7.59 10.69 1.90
CA THR A 88 8.48 11.86 1.76
C THR A 88 7.77 13.14 2.22
N GLY A 89 8.53 14.18 2.60
CA GLY A 89 7.98 15.51 2.87
C GLY A 89 8.49 16.09 4.19
N SER A 90 8.00 15.56 5.32
CA SER A 90 8.37 16.04 6.66
C SER A 90 8.33 14.92 7.72
N THR A 91 8.21 15.29 8.99
CA THR A 91 8.02 14.37 10.12
C THR A 91 6.61 13.80 10.11
N PHE A 92 6.53 12.48 10.28
CA PHE A 92 5.28 11.74 10.23
C PHE A 92 5.27 10.59 11.25
N SER A 93 4.08 10.12 11.56
CA SER A 93 3.85 8.87 12.30
C SER A 93 2.93 7.96 11.50
N VAL A 94 3.24 6.67 11.45
CA VAL A 94 2.42 5.65 10.80
C VAL A 94 1.97 4.64 11.85
N ALA A 95 0.67 4.46 11.97
CA ALA A 95 0.06 3.33 12.67
C ALA A 95 -0.54 2.38 11.65
N ALA A 96 -0.45 1.07 11.87
CA ALA A 96 -1.05 0.08 10.99
C ALA A 96 -1.62 -1.08 11.81
N GLY A 97 -2.71 -1.65 11.30
CA GLY A 97 -3.21 -2.94 11.76
C GLY A 97 -2.67 -4.03 10.84
N LEU A 98 -1.76 -4.86 11.34
CA LEU A 98 -1.21 -5.96 10.58
C LEU A 98 -2.11 -7.20 10.67
N THR A 99 -2.16 -7.98 9.61
CA THR A 99 -2.81 -9.29 9.59
C THR A 99 -1.82 -10.39 9.99
N GLY A 100 -2.28 -11.63 10.12
CA GLY A 100 -1.40 -12.80 10.24
C GLY A 100 -0.87 -13.35 8.91
N ILE A 101 -1.10 -12.65 7.79
CA ILE A 101 -0.69 -13.10 6.46
C ILE A 101 0.78 -12.71 6.21
N PRO A 102 1.68 -13.66 5.91
CA PRO A 102 3.07 -13.36 5.59
C PRO A 102 3.21 -12.48 4.34
N THR A 103 4.14 -11.53 4.33
CA THR A 103 4.35 -10.64 3.17
C THR A 103 4.80 -11.35 1.89
N ALA A 104 5.35 -12.57 2.01
CA ALA A 104 5.74 -13.42 0.90
C ALA A 104 4.53 -13.93 0.10
N SER A 105 3.33 -14.00 0.69
CA SER A 105 2.13 -14.42 -0.01
C SER A 105 1.55 -13.31 -0.91
N ILE A 106 2.09 -12.09 -0.84
CA ILE A 106 1.62 -10.93 -1.63
C ILE A 106 2.49 -10.71 -2.88
N PRO A 107 1.86 -10.65 -4.08
CA PRO A 107 2.57 -10.27 -5.29
C PRO A 107 3.15 -8.86 -5.15
N ASN A 108 4.29 -8.61 -5.79
CA ASN A 108 4.84 -7.26 -5.80
C ASN A 108 3.86 -6.33 -6.52
N LEU A 109 3.37 -5.32 -5.81
CA LEU A 109 2.61 -4.23 -6.41
C LEU A 109 3.58 -3.41 -7.27
N THR A 110 3.64 -3.70 -8.55
CA THR A 110 4.26 -2.85 -9.56
C THR A 110 3.22 -1.81 -9.96
N SER A 111 3.61 -0.54 -10.07
CA SER A 111 2.71 0.56 -10.49
C SER A 111 2.19 0.40 -11.93
N SER A 112 2.59 -0.68 -12.59
CA SER A 112 2.01 -1.21 -13.80
C SER A 112 1.61 -2.65 -13.53
N PHE A 113 0.33 -2.97 -13.61
CA PHE A 113 -0.03 -4.29 -14.13
C PHE A 113 0.30 -4.22 -15.61
N ALA A 114 1.45 -4.78 -16.02
CA ALA A 114 1.71 -4.99 -17.43
C ALA A 114 0.79 -6.12 -17.88
N PHE A 115 -0.27 -5.77 -18.60
CA PHE A 115 -1.13 -6.73 -19.24
C PHE A 115 -0.31 -7.48 -20.30
N SER A 116 0.12 -8.70 -19.99
CA SER A 116 0.74 -9.56 -20.99
C SER A 116 -0.37 -10.29 -21.72
N SER A 117 -0.42 -10.16 -23.05
CA SER A 117 -1.35 -10.87 -23.94
C SER A 117 -1.21 -12.40 -23.88
N SER A 118 -0.25 -12.91 -23.10
CA SER A 118 0.02 -14.33 -22.88
C SER A 118 -0.51 -14.88 -21.54
N ASP A 119 -1.25 -14.09 -20.75
CA ASP A 119 -1.85 -14.60 -19.51
C ASP A 119 -3.00 -15.59 -19.83
N PRO A 120 -2.95 -16.85 -19.38
CA PRO A 120 -3.97 -17.87 -19.69
C PRO A 120 -5.37 -17.55 -19.14
N TYR A 121 -5.53 -16.53 -18.29
CA TYR A 121 -6.85 -16.06 -17.86
C TYR A 121 -7.53 -15.12 -18.89
N PHE A 122 -6.91 -14.88 -20.06
CA PHE A 122 -7.42 -14.00 -21.11
C PHE A 122 -8.29 -14.65 -22.20
N THR A 123 -9.04 -15.70 -21.85
CA THR A 123 -10.05 -16.26 -22.76
C THR A 123 -11.41 -15.64 -22.49
N GLY A 124 -11.57 -14.36 -22.85
CA GLY A 124 -12.82 -13.64 -22.58
C GLY A 124 -12.71 -12.13 -22.80
N SER A 125 -12.64 -11.74 -24.06
CA SER A 125 -12.89 -10.37 -24.53
C SER A 125 -14.17 -9.79 -23.88
N ASN A 126 -14.04 -8.60 -23.27
CA ASN A 126 -15.13 -7.71 -22.82
C ASN A 126 -15.88 -7.98 -21.49
N ALA A 127 -15.19 -8.17 -20.35
CA ALA A 127 -15.87 -8.20 -19.04
C ALA A 127 -15.58 -7.03 -18.08
N TYR A 128 -14.59 -6.17 -18.36
CA TYR A 128 -14.26 -5.06 -17.44
C TYR A 128 -13.99 -3.74 -18.18
N SER A 129 -14.92 -3.34 -19.05
CA SER A 129 -14.95 -1.99 -19.64
C SER A 129 -15.27 -0.89 -18.60
N ASN A 130 -15.57 -1.26 -17.35
CA ASN A 130 -16.11 -0.36 -16.33
C ASN A 130 -15.27 -0.35 -15.04
N VAL A 131 -14.13 -1.07 -14.99
CA VAL A 131 -13.26 -1.09 -13.82
C VAL A 131 -12.02 -0.25 -14.14
N ILE A 132 -12.16 1.04 -13.83
CA ILE A 132 -11.13 2.08 -13.66
C ILE A 132 -9.81 1.78 -14.39
N VAL A 133 -9.75 2.19 -15.66
CA VAL A 133 -8.48 2.48 -16.33
C VAL A 133 -8.05 3.86 -15.85
N TYR A 134 -7.00 3.94 -15.02
CA TYR A 134 -6.30 5.22 -14.81
C TYR A 134 -5.44 5.46 -16.04
N ASP A 135 -5.99 6.20 -17.00
CA ASP A 135 -5.23 6.71 -18.14
C ASP A 135 -4.43 7.93 -17.69
N GLY A 136 -3.23 7.67 -17.18
CA GLY A 136 -2.28 8.72 -16.84
C GLY A 136 -1.67 9.32 -18.11
N VAL A 137 -2.40 10.20 -18.79
CA VAL A 137 -1.86 11.09 -19.82
C VAL A 137 -1.90 12.51 -19.31
N GLY A 138 -0.73 12.99 -18.88
CA GLY A 138 -0.29 14.36 -19.03
C GLY A 138 1.00 14.32 -19.82
#